data_AF-A0A9E1HBV4-F1
#
_entry.id   AF-A0A9E1HBV4-F1
#
_cell.length_a   1.000
_cell.length_b   1.000
_cell.length_c   1.000
_cell.angle_alpha   90.00
_cell.angle_beta   90.00
_cell.angle_gamma   90.00
#
_symmetry.space_group_name_H-M   'P 1'
#
loop_
_entity.id
_entity.type
_entity.pdbx_description
1 polymer ?
#
loop_
_entity_poly.entity_id
_entity_poly.type
_entity_poly.pdbx_seq_one_letter_code
_entity_poly.pdbx_strand_id
1 'polypeptide(L)'
;MVYNDLENMLNEYNWDNGFEIPKEILADPRCDLALALEIFYLSDGYAYLEDLEKTTDLKEWNSFITALYDDISNNKFPKTGKSFKIPLSKVQKYKLQKKGISKIFLIDL
;
A
#
# COMPACT_ATOMS: atom_id res chain seq x y z
N MET A 1 -3.37 22.02 2.27
CA MET A 1 -4.12 20.83 2.69
C MET A 1 -3.53 20.32 4.00
N VAL A 2 -4.41 20.03 4.96
CA VAL A 2 -4.10 19.39 6.23
C VAL A 2 -3.96 17.89 5.98
N TYR A 3 -3.20 17.14 6.79
CA TYR A 3 -3.06 15.68 6.65
C TYR A 3 -4.42 14.96 6.52
N ASN A 4 -5.42 15.41 7.29
CA ASN A 4 -6.79 14.89 7.23
C ASN A 4 -7.44 15.03 5.84
N ASP A 5 -6.99 15.97 5.02
CA ASP A 5 -7.50 16.13 3.65
C ASP A 5 -7.11 14.93 2.78
N LEU A 6 -5.92 14.34 2.99
CA LEU A 6 -5.48 13.14 2.26
C LEU A 6 -6.27 11.90 2.68
N GLU A 7 -6.55 11.73 3.98
CA GLU A 7 -7.41 10.65 4.48
C GLU A 7 -8.84 10.80 3.94
N ASN A 8 -9.39 12.01 3.92
CA ASN A 8 -10.73 12.26 3.37
C ASN A 8 -10.79 11.97 1.87
N MET A 9 -9.78 12.41 1.10
CA MET A 9 -9.67 12.09 -0.32
C MET A 9 -9.65 10.58 -0.55
N LEU A 10 -8.90 9.82 0.26
CA LEU A 10 -8.86 8.36 0.16
C LEU A 10 -10.20 7.70 0.50
N ASN A 11 -10.89 8.19 1.53
CA ASN A 11 -12.15 7.63 2.02
C ASN A 11 -13.34 7.93 1.10
N GLU A 12 -13.35 9.09 0.45
CA GLU A 12 -14.42 9.48 -0.49
C GLU A 12 -14.16 8.96 -1.91
N TYR A 13 -12.94 8.48 -2.20
CA TYR A 13 -12.57 7.99 -3.51
C TYR A 13 -13.29 6.70 -3.89
N ASN A 14 -13.89 6.69 -5.08
CA ASN A 14 -14.37 5.47 -5.70
C ASN A 14 -13.20 4.75 -6.42
N TRP A 15 -12.80 3.60 -5.89
CA TRP A 15 -11.73 2.76 -6.42
C TRP A 15 -11.99 2.21 -7.83
N ASP A 16 -13.24 2.24 -8.30
CA ASP A 16 -13.56 1.91 -9.70
C ASP A 16 -13.10 2.99 -10.70
N ASN A 17 -12.72 4.18 -10.23
CA ASN A 17 -12.22 5.27 -11.06
C ASN A 17 -10.72 5.18 -11.35
N GLY A 18 -10.07 4.05 -11.06
CA GLY A 18 -8.65 3.79 -11.35
C GLY A 18 -7.69 4.14 -10.21
N PHE A 19 -6.55 4.76 -10.55
CA PHE A 19 -5.45 5.00 -9.60
C PHE A 19 -4.92 6.44 -9.59
N GLU A 20 -5.60 7.40 -10.22
CA GLU A 20 -5.14 8.79 -10.28
C GLU A 20 -5.09 9.43 -8.89
N ILE A 21 -6.18 9.32 -8.12
CA ILE A 21 -6.26 9.86 -6.76
C ILE A 21 -5.27 9.17 -5.80
N PRO A 22 -5.18 7.82 -5.75
CA PRO A 22 -4.13 7.16 -4.99
C PRO A 22 -2.71 7.63 -5.35
N LYS A 23 -2.40 7.82 -6.64
CA LYS A 23 -1.09 8.34 -7.07
C LYS A 23 -0.84 9.77 -6.61
N GLU A 24 -1.86 10.63 -6.64
CA GLU A 24 -1.77 12.01 -6.15
C GLU A 24 -1.50 12.03 -4.64
N ILE A 25 -2.20 11.20 -3.87
CA ILE A 25 -1.98 11.08 -2.42
C ILE A 25 -0.55 10.60 -2.14
N LEU A 26 -0.07 9.57 -2.83
CA LEU A 26 1.29 9.03 -2.66
C LEU A 26 2.40 10.01 -3.08
N ALA A 27 2.11 10.94 -3.99
CA ALA A 27 3.04 11.98 -4.40
C ALA A 27 3.08 13.16 -3.42
N ASP A 28 2.10 13.30 -2.53
CA ASP A 28 2.07 14.39 -1.56
C ASP A 28 3.14 14.17 -0.47
N PRO A 29 4.00 15.17 -0.17
CA PRO A 29 5.03 15.06 0.86
C PRO A 29 4.52 14.75 2.28
N ARG A 30 3.23 14.95 2.54
CA ARG A 30 2.58 14.62 3.81
C ARG A 30 2.15 13.16 3.89
N CYS A 31 2.17 12.41 2.79
CA CYS A 31 1.86 10.99 2.78
C CYS A 31 2.88 10.24 3.62
N ASP A 32 2.41 9.61 4.68
CA ASP A 32 3.25 8.83 5.57
C ASP A 32 3.17 7.34 5.24
N LEU A 33 4.02 6.56 5.92
CA LEU A 33 4.06 5.12 5.71
C LEU A 33 2.72 4.43 6.02
N ALA A 34 1.95 4.95 6.98
CA ALA A 34 0.66 4.36 7.34
C ALA A 34 -0.34 4.51 6.19
N LEU A 35 -0.45 5.71 5.62
CA LEU A 35 -1.34 5.98 4.49
C LEU A 35 -0.88 5.25 3.21
N ALA A 36 0.43 5.16 2.98
CA ALA A 36 0.97 4.41 1.85
C ALA A 36 0.66 2.90 1.97
N LEU A 37 0.77 2.32 3.16
CA LEU A 37 0.37 0.93 3.41
C LEU A 37 -1.13 0.74 3.26
N GLU A 38 -1.95 1.70 3.72
CA GLU A 38 -3.40 1.65 3.54
C GLU A 38 -3.78 1.60 2.05
N ILE A 39 -3.24 2.52 1.24
CA ILE A 39 -3.42 2.52 -0.21
C ILE A 39 -2.96 1.21 -0.83
N PHE A 40 -1.82 0.67 -0.39
CA PHE A 40 -1.28 -0.60 -0.88
C PHE A 40 -2.26 -1.75 -0.65
N TYR A 41 -2.85 -1.88 0.54
CA TYR A 41 -3.81 -2.96 0.82
C TYR A 41 -5.18 -2.73 0.19
N LEU A 42 -5.65 -1.48 0.10
CA LEU A 42 -6.89 -1.15 -0.61
C LEU A 42 -6.79 -1.47 -2.11
N SER A 43 -5.59 -1.38 -2.66
CA SER A 43 -5.28 -1.74 -4.05
C SER A 43 -4.98 -3.23 -4.25
N ASP A 44 -5.50 -4.10 -3.39
CA ASP A 44 -5.24 -5.56 -3.42
C ASP A 44 -3.76 -5.96 -3.32
N GLY A 45 -2.97 -5.22 -2.54
CA GLY A 45 -1.54 -5.49 -2.36
C GLY A 45 -1.22 -6.87 -1.76
N TYR A 46 -2.18 -7.54 -1.09
CA TYR A 46 -1.99 -8.93 -0.67
C TYR A 46 -1.81 -9.87 -1.88
N ALA A 47 -2.61 -9.71 -2.94
CA ALA A 47 -2.49 -10.53 -4.15
C ALA A 47 -1.10 -10.36 -4.78
N TYR A 48 -0.59 -9.12 -4.80
CA TYR A 48 0.78 -8.84 -5.27
C TYR A 48 1.85 -9.54 -4.41
N LEU A 49 1.74 -9.48 -3.08
CA LEU A 49 2.68 -10.17 -2.18
C LEU A 49 2.57 -11.71 -2.26
N GLU A 50 1.37 -12.22 -2.53
CA GLU A 50 1.15 -13.66 -2.71
C GLU A 50 1.72 -14.17 -4.03
N ASP A 51 1.72 -13.36 -5.09
CA ASP A 51 2.10 -13.80 -6.43
C ASP A 51 3.01 -12.80 -7.17
N LEU A 52 4.14 -12.45 -6.53
CA LEU A 52 5.20 -11.59 -7.08
C LEU A 52 5.67 -11.97 -8.49
N GLU A 53 5.48 -13.24 -8.89
CA GLU A 53 5.93 -13.78 -10.17
C GLU A 53 4.85 -13.73 -11.26
N LYS A 54 3.57 -13.50 -10.91
CA LYS A 54 2.50 -13.39 -11.90
C LYS A 54 2.30 -11.95 -12.34
N THR A 55 2.68 -11.68 -13.58
CA THR A 55 2.14 -10.57 -14.34
C THR A 55 0.65 -10.83 -14.56
N THR A 56 -0.22 -10.23 -13.73
CA THR A 56 -1.66 -10.20 -14.06
C THR A 56 -1.88 -9.47 -15.40
N ASP A 57 -2.96 -9.77 -16.11
CA ASP A 57 -3.31 -9.08 -17.36
C ASP A 57 -3.65 -7.58 -17.12
N LEU A 58 -3.87 -7.19 -15.86
CA LEU A 58 -4.10 -5.81 -15.43
C LEU A 58 -2.78 -5.02 -15.38
N LYS A 59 -2.32 -4.57 -16.55
CA LYS A 59 -1.06 -3.81 -16.70
C LYS A 59 -1.01 -2.55 -15.82
N GLU A 60 -2.12 -1.82 -15.71
CA GLU A 60 -2.17 -0.59 -14.91
C GLU A 60 -2.04 -0.88 -13.41
N TRP A 61 -2.76 -1.89 -12.92
CA TRP A 61 -2.65 -2.35 -11.53
C TRP A 61 -1.23 -2.83 -11.22
N ASN A 62 -0.64 -3.68 -12.07
CA ASN A 62 0.72 -4.18 -11.89
C ASN A 62 1.73 -3.04 -11.80
N SER A 63 1.62 -2.06 -12.69
CA SER A 63 2.54 -0.92 -12.72
C SER A 63 2.39 -0.07 -11.46
N PHE A 64 1.15 0.16 -11.02
CA PHE A 64 0.86 0.92 -9.82
C PHE A 64 1.37 0.22 -8.56
N ILE A 65 0.98 -1.05 -8.34
CA ILE A 65 1.29 -1.78 -7.12
C ILE A 65 2.79 -2.08 -7.00
N THR A 66 3.48 -2.33 -8.11
CA THR A 66 4.93 -2.55 -8.14
C THR A 66 5.67 -1.27 -7.75
N ALA A 67 5.29 -0.12 -8.34
CA ALA A 67 5.90 1.16 -8.00
C ALA A 67 5.69 1.52 -6.51
N LEU A 68 4.48 1.28 -6.00
CA LEU A 68 4.16 1.51 -4.60
C LEU A 68 4.96 0.58 -3.66
N TYR A 69 5.06 -0.70 -4.02
CA TYR A 69 5.87 -1.68 -3.28
C TYR A 69 7.34 -1.23 -3.18
N ASP A 70 7.92 -0.78 -4.31
CA ASP A 70 9.30 -0.30 -4.37
C ASP A 70 9.48 0.97 -3.53
N ASP A 71 8.56 1.93 -3.63
CA ASP A 71 8.60 3.17 -2.86
C ASP A 71 8.54 2.91 -1.34
N ILE A 72 7.66 2.00 -0.89
CA ILE A 72 7.57 1.58 0.51
C ILE A 72 8.85 0.86 0.94
N SER A 73 9.35 -0.06 0.11
CA SER A 73 10.55 -0.84 0.40
C SER A 73 11.82 0.01 0.49
N ASN A 74 11.88 1.09 -0.31
CA ASN A 74 12.95 2.07 -0.30
C ASN A 74 12.82 3.13 0.81
N ASN A 75 11.84 2.99 1.72
CA ASN A 75 11.57 3.94 2.80
C ASN A 75 11.34 5.38 2.32
N LYS A 76 10.67 5.57 1.17
CA LYS A 76 10.35 6.89 0.63
C LYS A 76 9.37 7.67 1.51
N PHE A 77 8.53 6.97 2.25
CA PHE A 77 7.51 7.56 3.13
C PHE A 77 8.03 7.72 4.56
N PRO A 78 7.84 8.90 5.19
CA PRO A 78 8.24 9.12 6.58
C PRO A 78 7.40 8.27 7.55
N LYS A 79 8.04 7.84 8.64
CA LYS A 79 7.35 7.21 9.77
C LYS A 79 6.95 8.29 10.76
N THR A 80 5.67 8.61 10.81
CA THR A 80 5.08 9.71 11.62
C THR A 80 4.55 9.25 12.97
N GLY A 81 4.65 7.96 13.29
CA GLY A 81 4.08 7.37 14.51
C GLY A 81 2.56 7.14 14.45
N LYS A 82 1.95 7.33 13.28
CA LYS A 82 0.57 6.91 13.01
C LYS A 82 0.46 5.39 13.03
N SER A 83 -0.59 4.91 13.69
CA SER A 83 -0.86 3.48 13.77
C SER A 83 -1.60 2.99 12.54
N PHE A 84 -1.16 1.87 11.96
CA PHE A 84 -1.89 1.20 10.88
C PHE A 84 -1.90 -0.29 11.14
N LYS A 85 -3.11 -0.86 11.16
CA LYS A 85 -3.29 -2.29 11.35
C LYS A 85 -3.28 -2.99 10.01
N ILE A 86 -2.29 -3.85 9.80
CA ILE A 86 -2.17 -4.63 8.57
C ILE A 86 -3.40 -5.55 8.46
N PRO A 87 -4.18 -5.48 7.36
CA PRO A 87 -5.42 -6.24 7.19
C PRO A 87 -5.14 -7.70 6.78
N LEU A 88 -4.16 -8.35 7.40
CA LEU A 88 -3.76 -9.73 7.13
C LEU A 88 -4.02 -10.64 8.32
N SER A 89 -4.54 -11.83 8.06
CA SER A 89 -4.70 -12.89 9.05
C SER A 89 -3.34 -13.46 9.48
N LYS A 90 -3.31 -14.15 10.64
CA LYS A 90 -2.10 -14.84 11.12
C LYS A 90 -1.53 -15.83 10.09
N VAL A 91 -2.42 -16.52 9.36
CA VAL A 91 -2.02 -17.49 8.33
C VAL A 91 -1.39 -16.79 7.13
N GLN A 92 -1.96 -15.68 6.66
CA GLN A 92 -1.40 -14.88 5.57
C GLN A 92 -0.03 -14.31 5.96
N LYS A 93 0.08 -13.71 7.15
CA LYS A 93 1.36 -13.18 7.66
C LYS A 93 2.43 -14.29 7.70
N TYR A 94 2.09 -15.48 8.18
CA TYR A 94 3.03 -16.62 8.21
C TYR A 94 3.46 -17.10 6.81
N LYS A 95 2.54 -17.17 5.85
CA LYS A 95 2.86 -17.55 4.46
C LYS A 95 3.82 -16.54 3.82
N LEU A 96 3.52 -15.25 3.94
CA LEU A 96 4.35 -14.18 3.36
C LEU A 96 5.72 -14.12 4.03
N GLN A 97 5.80 -14.33 5.36
CA GLN A 97 7.07 -14.41 6.07
C GLN A 97 7.96 -15.55 5.56
N LYS A 98 7.38 -16.72 5.24
CA LYS A 98 8.12 -17.84 4.64
C LYS A 98 8.64 -17.53 3.24
N LYS A 99 7.95 -16.67 2.49
CA LYS A 99 8.38 -16.19 1.17
C LYS A 99 9.49 -15.12 1.25
N GLY A 100 9.83 -14.65 2.45
CA GLY A 100 10.83 -13.61 2.64
C GLY A 100 10.30 -12.18 2.43
N ILE A 101 8.97 -11.98 2.45
CA ILE A 101 8.40 -10.64 2.38
C ILE A 101 8.87 -9.79 3.55
N SER A 102 9.20 -8.52 3.27
CA SER A 102 9.67 -7.57 4.26
C SER A 102 8.64 -7.37 5.39
N LYS A 103 9.14 -7.27 6.61
CA LYS A 103 8.33 -7.08 7.82
C LYS A 103 7.48 -5.80 7.79
N ILE A 104 7.87 -4.81 6.98
CA ILE A 104 7.12 -3.55 6.81
C ILE A 104 5.69 -3.78 6.30
N PHE A 105 5.45 -4.88 5.59
CA PHE A 105 4.13 -5.29 5.10
C PHE A 105 3.43 -6.32 6.03
N LEU A 106 4.02 -6.65 7.18
CA LEU A 106 3.51 -7.73 8.04
C LEU A 106 3.24 -7.27 9.47
N ILE A 107 3.91 -6.20 9.90
CA ILE A 107 3.86 -5.65 11.24
C ILE A 107 2.98 -4.41 11.24
N ASP A 108 2.10 -4.34 12.23
CA ASP A 108 1.25 -3.18 12.45
C ASP A 108 2.12 -1.99 12.90
N LEU A 109 1.85 -0.81 12.36
CA LEU A 109 2.51 0.44 12.77
C LEU A 109 1.91 1.00 14.05
#